data_AF-A0AAV5X8H8-F1
#
_entry.id   AF-A0AAV5X8H8-F1
#
_cell.length_a   1.000
_cell.length_b   1.000
_cell.length_c   1.000
_cell.angle_alpha   90.00
_cell.angle_beta   90.00
_cell.angle_gamma   90.00
#
_symmetry.space_group_name_H-M   'P 1'
#
loop_
_entity.id
_entity.type
_entity.pdbx_description
1 polymer ?
#
loop_
_entity_poly.entity_id
_entity_poly.type
_entity_poly.pdbx_seq_one_letter_code
_entity_poly.pdbx_strand_id
1 'polypeptide(L)'
;MRLGVDEVGVTELMGVVEHSRALATAAAALLLDSLDSERALVSPAQPSAVDEPTRALLAEIGQWCEGAMGRPVVPALWRVLAHNPHYFEATWAKERALMSDGTLAARDKRRTALGVAMAVRGRYMIEYDTAILRHAGDTDGDVLEILGVVDHYTTLNTLSEGMQIESDIRPPD
;
A
#
# COMPACT_ATOMS: atom_id res chain seq x y z
N MET A 1 3.35 -22.60 -16.03
CA MET A 1 4.10 -22.59 -14.75
C MET A 1 3.22 -21.97 -13.68
N ARG A 2 2.65 -22.75 -12.75
CA ARG A 2 1.83 -22.23 -11.64
C ARG A 2 2.78 -21.91 -10.48
N LEU A 3 2.86 -20.65 -10.08
CA LEU A 3 3.66 -20.16 -8.94
C LEU A 3 3.16 -20.66 -7.57
N GLY A 4 2.49 -21.82 -7.50
CA GLY A 4 1.63 -22.18 -6.36
C GLY A 4 0.38 -21.31 -6.24
N VAL A 5 0.20 -20.36 -7.17
CA VAL A 5 -0.94 -19.46 -7.27
C VAL A 5 -1.57 -19.64 -8.66
N ASP A 6 -2.90 -19.65 -8.74
CA ASP A 6 -3.62 -19.71 -10.01
C ASP A 6 -3.61 -18.34 -10.74
N GLU A 7 -4.16 -18.30 -11.95
CA GLU A 7 -4.24 -17.05 -12.75
C GLU A 7 -4.95 -15.92 -11.98
N VAL A 8 -5.94 -16.27 -11.15
CA VAL A 8 -6.66 -15.32 -10.30
C VAL A 8 -5.69 -14.67 -9.32
N GLY A 9 -4.93 -15.44 -8.54
CA GLY A 9 -4.02 -14.84 -7.58
C GLY A 9 -2.86 -14.07 -8.21
N VAL A 10 -2.44 -14.39 -9.45
CA VAL A 10 -1.52 -13.53 -10.22
C VAL A 10 -2.15 -12.17 -10.50
N THR A 11 -3.41 -12.14 -10.96
CA THR A 11 -4.11 -10.87 -11.21
C THR A 11 -4.43 -10.10 -9.93
N GLU A 12 -4.71 -10.79 -8.81
CA GLU A 12 -4.83 -10.16 -7.50
C GLU A 12 -3.53 -9.46 -7.09
N LEU A 13 -2.39 -10.14 -7.25
CA LEU A 13 -1.08 -9.58 -6.93
C LEU A 13 -0.78 -8.35 -7.78
N MET A 14 -1.07 -8.40 -9.08
CA MET A 14 -0.93 -7.24 -9.97
C MET A 14 -1.75 -6.05 -9.51
N GLY A 15 -2.99 -6.28 -9.08
CA GLY A 15 -3.86 -5.23 -8.53
C GLY A 15 -3.29 -4.61 -7.26
N VAL A 16 -2.79 -5.43 -6.33
CA VAL A 16 -2.11 -4.95 -5.11
C VAL A 16 -0.90 -4.08 -5.46
N VAL A 17 -0.03 -4.55 -6.37
CA VAL A 17 1.18 -3.83 -6.74
C VAL A 17 0.87 -2.47 -7.37
N GLU A 18 -0.08 -2.42 -8.31
CA GLU A 18 -0.48 -1.17 -8.96
C GLU A 18 -1.10 -0.19 -7.96
N HIS A 19 -2.01 -0.66 -7.11
CA HIS A 19 -2.66 0.16 -6.11
C HIS A 19 -1.68 0.72 -5.07
N SER A 20 -0.81 -0.13 -4.51
CA SER A 20 0.22 0.29 -3.54
C SER A 20 1.17 1.31 -4.14
N ARG A 21 1.58 1.15 -5.41
CA ARG A 21 2.42 2.12 -6.11
C ARG A 21 1.69 3.45 -6.34
N ALA A 22 0.40 3.41 -6.68
CA ALA A 22 -0.41 4.61 -6.87
C ALA A 22 -0.56 5.40 -5.54
N LEU A 23 -0.84 4.72 -4.42
CA LEU A 23 -0.93 5.35 -3.10
C LEU A 23 0.43 5.93 -2.65
N ALA A 24 1.52 5.20 -2.86
CA ALA A 24 2.86 5.71 -2.56
C ALA A 24 3.19 6.98 -3.37
N THR A 25 2.82 6.99 -4.64
CA THR A 25 2.98 8.16 -5.52
C THR A 25 2.14 9.34 -5.02
N ALA A 26 0.88 9.11 -4.66
CA ALA A 26 -0.01 10.14 -4.14
C ALA A 26 0.52 10.71 -2.81
N ALA A 27 0.96 9.85 -1.89
CA ALA A 27 1.50 10.27 -0.59
C ALA A 27 2.78 11.12 -0.74
N ALA A 28 3.69 10.71 -1.63
CA ALA A 28 4.90 11.49 -1.94
C ALA A 28 4.56 12.83 -2.60
N ALA A 29 3.63 12.84 -3.57
CA ALA A 29 3.20 14.07 -4.24
C ALA A 29 2.53 15.07 -3.28
N LEU A 30 1.92 14.58 -2.21
CA LEU A 30 1.30 15.38 -1.14
C LEU A 30 2.28 15.78 -0.03
N LEU A 31 3.55 15.36 -0.12
CA LEU A 31 4.60 15.56 0.90
C LEU A 31 4.23 14.96 2.27
N LEU A 32 3.50 13.84 2.28
CA LEU A 32 3.12 13.15 3.53
C LEU A 32 4.29 12.39 4.17
N ASP A 33 5.39 12.22 3.45
CA ASP A 33 6.64 11.60 3.89
C ASP A 33 7.61 12.57 4.60
N SER A 34 7.25 13.86 4.68
CA SER A 34 8.04 14.88 5.36
C SER A 34 8.24 14.56 6.85
N LEU A 35 9.47 14.73 7.34
CA LEU A 35 9.79 14.68 8.79
C LEU A 35 9.13 15.82 9.58
N ASP A 36 8.87 16.95 8.92
CA ASP A 36 8.06 18.03 9.48
C ASP A 36 6.60 17.75 9.15
N SER A 37 5.82 17.37 10.16
CA SER A 37 4.40 17.01 10.09
C SER A 37 3.48 18.16 9.60
N GLU A 38 4.00 19.39 9.51
CA GLU A 38 3.27 20.58 9.06
C GLU A 38 3.43 20.89 7.56
N ARG A 39 4.20 20.09 6.80
CA ARG A 39 4.55 20.40 5.39
C ARG A 39 3.72 19.72 4.31
N ALA A 40 2.63 19.03 4.67
CA ALA A 40 1.74 18.47 3.66
C ALA A 40 1.24 19.58 2.72
N LEU A 41 1.28 19.37 1.39
CA LEU A 41 0.82 20.38 0.42
C LEU A 41 -0.67 20.68 0.54
N VAL A 42 -1.44 19.70 1.00
CA VAL A 42 -2.86 19.81 1.27
C VAL A 42 -3.09 19.41 2.72
N SER A 43 -3.67 20.30 3.51
CA SER A 43 -4.00 20.00 4.91
C SER A 43 -5.10 18.93 4.99
N PRO A 44 -4.99 17.94 5.90
CA PRO A 44 -6.05 16.96 6.10
C PRO A 44 -7.41 17.60 6.39
N ALA A 45 -8.47 17.15 5.70
CA ALA A 45 -9.82 17.65 5.94
C ALA A 45 -10.28 17.35 7.38
N GLN A 46 -11.00 18.30 7.97
CA GLN A 46 -11.73 18.07 9.20
C GLN A 46 -13.09 17.44 8.87
N PRO A 47 -13.57 16.43 9.61
CA PRO A 47 -14.87 15.82 9.34
C PRO A 47 -16.03 16.83 9.33
N SER A 48 -15.94 17.90 10.12
CA SER A 48 -16.92 19.00 10.14
C SER A 48 -17.01 19.79 8.84
N ALA A 49 -15.94 19.83 8.04
CA ALA A 49 -15.78 20.68 6.87
C ALA A 49 -16.13 19.99 5.54
N VAL A 50 -16.45 18.69 5.55
CA VAL A 50 -16.84 17.93 4.35
C VAL A 50 -18.34 17.62 4.35
N ASP A 51 -18.88 17.25 3.20
CA ASP A 51 -20.28 16.84 3.08
C ASP A 51 -20.59 15.54 3.84
N GLU A 52 -21.88 15.24 4.01
CA GLU A 52 -22.31 14.09 4.81
C GLU A 52 -21.82 12.74 4.26
N PRO A 53 -21.88 12.45 2.94
CA PRO A 53 -21.34 11.20 2.40
C PRO A 53 -19.84 11.03 2.66
N THR A 54 -19.03 12.07 2.43
CA THR A 54 -17.58 12.02 2.68
C THR A 54 -17.28 11.82 4.17
N ARG A 55 -18.05 12.49 5.04
CA ARG A 55 -17.93 12.35 6.49
C ARG A 55 -18.26 10.94 6.96
N ALA A 56 -19.31 10.34 6.42
CA ALA A 56 -19.68 8.95 6.70
C ALA A 56 -18.57 7.98 6.27
N LEU A 57 -17.97 8.21 5.09
CA LEU A 57 -16.87 7.39 4.61
C LEU A 57 -15.60 7.53 5.48
N LEU A 58 -15.27 8.75 5.94
CA LEU A 58 -14.20 8.95 6.91
C LEU A 58 -14.47 8.21 8.24
N ALA A 59 -15.72 8.18 8.70
CA ALA A 59 -16.10 7.44 9.89
C ALA A 59 -15.98 5.91 9.70
N GLU A 60 -16.34 5.39 8.53
CA GLU A 60 -16.11 3.98 8.14
C GLU A 60 -14.62 3.64 8.19
N ILE A 61 -13.76 4.49 7.60
CA ILE A 61 -12.31 4.28 7.65
C ILE A 61 -11.80 4.31 9.08
N GLY A 62 -12.33 5.18 9.94
CA GLY A 62 -11.98 5.21 11.37
C GLY A 62 -12.29 3.89 12.07
N GLN A 63 -13.44 3.29 11.80
CA GLN A 63 -13.82 1.97 12.33
C GLN A 63 -12.91 0.86 11.77
N TRP A 64 -12.59 0.92 10.48
CA TRP A 64 -11.64 -0.01 9.88
C TRP A 64 -10.24 0.11 10.50
N CYS A 65 -9.77 1.33 10.80
CA CYS A 65 -8.47 1.57 11.43
C CYS A 65 -8.38 0.94 12.83
N GLU A 66 -9.47 0.91 13.59
CA GLU A 66 -9.51 0.24 14.89
C GLU A 66 -9.17 -1.24 14.75
N GLY A 67 -9.77 -1.93 13.78
CA GLY A 67 -9.48 -3.34 13.51
C GLY A 67 -8.15 -3.60 12.80
N ALA A 68 -7.70 -2.67 11.95
CA ALA A 68 -6.50 -2.87 11.13
C ALA A 68 -5.21 -2.41 11.81
N MET A 69 -5.27 -1.43 12.72
CA MET A 69 -4.11 -0.81 13.36
C MET A 69 -4.25 -0.70 14.88
N GLY A 70 -5.35 -1.14 15.48
CA GLY A 70 -5.62 -1.02 16.91
C GLY A 70 -5.84 0.42 17.39
N ARG A 71 -6.21 1.33 16.48
CA ARG A 71 -6.51 2.73 16.80
C ARG A 71 -7.51 3.33 15.82
N PRO A 72 -8.42 4.23 16.25
CA PRO A 72 -9.50 4.74 15.39
C PRO A 72 -9.07 6.00 14.62
N VAL A 73 -7.77 6.25 14.50
CA VAL A 73 -7.24 7.47 13.90
C VAL A 73 -7.14 7.32 12.39
N VAL A 74 -7.94 8.08 11.65
CA VAL A 74 -7.91 8.09 10.19
C VAL A 74 -6.58 8.66 9.66
N PRO A 75 -5.81 7.88 8.89
CA PRO A 75 -4.57 8.34 8.26
C PRO A 75 -4.72 9.65 7.48
N ALA A 76 -3.67 10.47 7.49
CA ALA A 76 -3.64 11.75 6.80
C ALA A 76 -3.99 11.63 5.30
N LEU A 77 -3.52 10.57 4.62
CA LEU A 77 -3.83 10.33 3.21
C LEU A 77 -5.34 10.37 2.94
N TRP A 78 -6.12 9.56 3.65
CA TRP A 78 -7.57 9.49 3.49
C TRP A 78 -8.26 10.83 3.76
N ARG A 79 -7.81 11.54 4.81
CA ARG A 79 -8.33 12.88 5.14
C ARG A 79 -7.96 13.93 4.11
N VAL A 80 -6.81 13.81 3.43
CA VAL A 80 -6.45 14.69 2.32
C VAL A 80 -7.27 14.37 1.08
N LEU A 81 -7.46 13.08 0.76
CA LEU A 81 -8.30 12.67 -0.37
C LEU A 81 -9.75 13.13 -0.22
N ALA A 82 -10.26 13.22 1.02
CA ALA A 82 -11.62 13.70 1.32
C ALA A 82 -11.94 15.11 0.79
N HIS A 83 -10.95 15.93 0.42
CA HIS A 83 -11.21 17.18 -0.30
C HIS A 83 -11.74 16.97 -1.73
N ASN A 84 -11.60 15.76 -2.28
CA ASN A 84 -12.18 15.33 -3.55
C ASN A 84 -13.03 14.07 -3.34
N PRO A 85 -14.35 14.22 -3.07
CA PRO A 85 -15.22 13.10 -2.70
C PRO A 85 -15.21 11.95 -3.71
N HIS A 86 -15.25 12.24 -5.02
CA HIS A 86 -15.26 11.21 -6.05
C HIS A 86 -13.96 10.40 -6.09
N TYR A 87 -12.81 11.06 -5.96
CA TYR A 87 -11.53 10.37 -5.95
C TYR A 87 -11.34 9.58 -4.64
N PHE A 88 -11.77 10.14 -3.52
CA PHE A 88 -11.73 9.49 -2.21
C PHE A 88 -12.56 8.21 -2.18
N GLU A 89 -13.82 8.29 -2.62
CA GLU A 89 -14.73 7.15 -2.70
C GLU A 89 -14.16 6.03 -3.58
N ALA A 90 -13.73 6.36 -4.79
CA ALA A 90 -13.16 5.38 -5.71
C ALA A 90 -11.88 4.72 -5.16
N THR A 91 -11.01 5.51 -4.53
CA THR A 91 -9.75 5.00 -3.95
C THR A 91 -10.02 4.09 -2.76
N TRP A 92 -10.97 4.45 -1.90
CA TRP A 92 -11.35 3.61 -0.75
C TRP A 92 -12.04 2.32 -1.19
N ALA A 93 -12.97 2.39 -2.16
CA ALA A 93 -13.61 1.21 -2.72
C ALA A 93 -12.58 0.23 -3.30
N LYS A 94 -11.55 0.75 -3.98
CA LYS A 94 -10.45 -0.05 -4.51
C LYS A 94 -9.58 -0.66 -3.41
N GLU A 95 -9.20 0.12 -2.38
CA GLU A 95 -8.47 -0.41 -1.20
C GLU A 95 -9.21 -1.59 -0.58
N ARG A 96 -10.52 -1.42 -0.34
CA ARG A 96 -11.38 -2.45 0.24
C ARG A 96 -11.44 -3.71 -0.62
N ALA A 97 -11.65 -3.55 -1.92
CA ALA A 97 -11.80 -4.67 -2.84
C ALA A 97 -10.48 -5.45 -3.05
N LEU A 98 -9.35 -4.75 -3.13
CA LEU A 98 -8.06 -5.40 -3.36
C LEU A 98 -7.53 -6.07 -2.10
N MET A 99 -7.67 -5.42 -0.94
CA MET A 99 -7.04 -5.86 0.30
C MET A 99 -7.89 -6.86 1.11
N SER A 100 -9.11 -7.19 0.65
CA SER A 100 -9.88 -8.29 1.23
C SER A 100 -9.27 -9.66 0.91
N ASP A 101 -9.58 -10.67 1.71
CA ASP A 101 -9.19 -12.05 1.42
C ASP A 101 -9.70 -12.50 0.04
N GLY A 102 -8.87 -13.26 -0.66
CA GLY A 102 -9.17 -13.86 -1.96
C GLY A 102 -8.34 -15.13 -2.15
N THR A 103 -7.78 -15.34 -3.35
CA THR A 103 -6.76 -16.38 -3.53
C THR A 103 -5.54 -16.11 -2.65
N LEU A 104 -5.17 -14.82 -2.49
CA LEU A 104 -4.18 -14.39 -1.52
C LEU A 104 -4.86 -13.91 -0.23
N ALA A 105 -4.29 -14.28 0.92
CA ALA A 105 -4.74 -13.75 2.21
C ALA A 105 -4.46 -12.24 2.31
N ALA A 106 -5.33 -11.51 2.99
CA ALA A 106 -5.21 -10.06 3.19
C ALA A 106 -3.84 -9.66 3.79
N ARG A 107 -3.31 -10.49 4.70
CA ARG A 107 -1.97 -10.29 5.30
C ARG A 107 -0.87 -10.37 4.24
N ASP A 108 -0.93 -11.33 3.32
CA ASP A 108 0.09 -11.49 2.26
C ASP A 108 0.01 -10.38 1.22
N LYS A 109 -1.21 -9.92 0.90
CA LYS A 109 -1.43 -8.72 0.08
C LYS A 109 -0.81 -7.49 0.75
N ARG A 110 -0.96 -7.35 2.07
CA ARG A 110 -0.36 -6.23 2.82
C ARG A 110 1.17 -6.31 2.91
N ARG A 111 1.75 -7.51 3.03
CA ARG A 111 3.21 -7.72 2.94
C ARG A 111 3.75 -7.35 1.56
N THR A 112 3.00 -7.70 0.50
CA THR A 112 3.31 -7.24 -0.87
C THR A 112 3.28 -5.72 -0.98
N ALA A 113 2.24 -5.07 -0.43
CA ALA A 113 2.12 -3.61 -0.40
C ALA A 113 3.32 -2.95 0.27
N LEU A 114 3.75 -3.48 1.43
CA LEU A 114 4.96 -3.03 2.13
C LEU A 114 6.21 -3.16 1.24
N GLY A 115 6.38 -4.30 0.57
CA GLY A 115 7.51 -4.51 -0.35
C GLY A 115 7.53 -3.53 -1.51
N VAL A 116 6.36 -3.22 -2.09
CA VAL A 116 6.21 -2.19 -3.13
C VAL A 116 6.58 -0.81 -2.58
N ALA A 117 6.10 -0.45 -1.39
CA ALA A 117 6.41 0.82 -0.74
C ALA A 117 7.93 0.96 -0.49
N MET A 118 8.61 -0.10 -0.05
CA MET A 118 10.06 -0.14 0.10
C MET A 118 10.79 0.06 -1.24
N ALA A 119 10.38 -0.67 -2.29
CA ALA A 119 11.01 -0.60 -3.60
C ALA A 119 10.92 0.81 -4.23
N VAL A 120 9.82 1.53 -4.00
CA VAL A 120 9.63 2.91 -4.49
C VAL A 120 10.08 3.99 -3.49
N ARG A 121 10.66 3.60 -2.35
CA ARG A 121 11.06 4.49 -1.24
C ARG A 121 9.90 5.36 -0.72
N GLY A 122 8.68 4.84 -0.76
CA GLY A 122 7.45 5.51 -0.35
C GLY A 122 7.27 5.50 1.16
N ARG A 123 8.02 6.34 1.88
CA ARG A 123 8.10 6.33 3.35
C ARG A 123 6.74 6.30 4.05
N TYR A 124 5.80 7.17 3.67
CA TYR A 124 4.48 7.21 4.30
C TYR A 124 3.76 5.85 4.22
N MET A 125 3.87 5.19 3.07
CA MET A 125 3.27 3.87 2.86
C MET A 125 4.04 2.76 3.60
N ILE A 126 5.37 2.88 3.73
CA ILE A 126 6.15 1.98 4.59
C ILE A 126 5.62 2.04 6.03
N GLU A 127 5.41 3.25 6.57
CA GLU A 127 4.87 3.43 7.93
C GLU A 127 3.43 2.91 8.04
N TYR A 128 2.59 3.18 7.04
CA TYR A 128 1.20 2.74 6.99
C TYR A 128 1.06 1.21 6.96
N ASP A 129 1.71 0.54 6.00
CA ASP A 129 1.60 -0.92 5.85
C ASP A 129 2.29 -1.65 7.01
N THR A 130 3.40 -1.11 7.53
CA THR A 130 4.07 -1.68 8.73
C THR A 130 3.17 -1.60 9.97
N ALA A 131 2.43 -0.49 10.16
CA ALA A 131 1.52 -0.37 11.29
C ALA A 131 0.41 -1.43 11.24
N ILE A 132 -0.15 -1.68 10.05
CA ILE A 132 -1.18 -2.70 9.85
C ILE A 132 -0.60 -4.10 10.10
N LEU A 133 0.56 -4.41 9.52
CA LEU A 133 1.18 -5.72 9.63
C LEU A 133 1.61 -6.04 11.08
N ARG A 134 2.16 -5.06 11.80
CA ARG A 134 2.50 -5.23 13.22
C ARG A 134 1.26 -5.51 14.07
N HIS A 135 0.15 -4.83 13.80
CA HIS A 135 -1.11 -5.12 14.49
C HIS A 135 -1.62 -6.54 14.17
N ALA A 136 -1.41 -7.01 12.92
CA ALA A 136 -1.69 -8.38 12.49
C ALA A 136 -0.65 -9.43 12.98
N GLY A 137 0.37 -9.01 13.74
CA GLY A 137 1.35 -9.89 14.38
C GLY A 137 2.64 -10.13 13.58
N ASP A 138 2.94 -9.34 12.55
CA ASP A 138 4.29 -9.34 11.95
C ASP A 138 5.30 -8.78 12.95
N THR A 139 6.42 -9.48 13.08
CA THR A 139 7.56 -9.11 13.91
C THR A 139 8.55 -8.25 13.14
N ASP A 140 9.54 -7.70 13.83
CA ASP A 140 10.66 -7.02 13.17
C ASP A 140 11.45 -7.97 12.24
N GLY A 141 11.47 -9.28 12.56
CA GLY A 141 12.05 -10.30 11.69
C GLY A 141 11.30 -10.44 10.37
N ASP A 142 9.96 -10.46 10.40
CA ASP A 142 9.13 -10.51 9.19
C ASP A 142 9.37 -9.27 8.30
N VAL A 143 9.45 -8.08 8.91
CA VAL A 143 9.71 -6.83 8.17
C VAL A 143 11.12 -6.84 7.55
N LEU A 144 12.13 -7.32 8.27
CA LEU A 144 13.49 -7.45 7.76
C LEU A 144 13.59 -8.48 6.63
N GLU A 145 12.82 -9.57 6.69
CA GLU A 145 12.76 -10.56 5.61
C GLU A 145 12.19 -9.96 4.33
N ILE A 146 11.09 -9.22 4.43
CA ILE A 146 10.49 -8.49 3.29
C ILE A 146 11.51 -7.50 2.70
N LEU A 147 12.16 -6.71 3.56
CA LEU A 147 13.19 -5.75 3.12
C LEU A 147 14.35 -6.46 2.41
N GLY A 148 14.84 -7.57 2.95
CA GLY A 148 15.94 -8.34 2.36
C GLY A 148 15.61 -8.87 0.96
N VAL A 149 14.38 -9.38 0.75
CA VAL A 149 13.91 -9.81 -0.57
C VAL A 149 13.83 -8.63 -1.54
N VAL A 150 13.26 -7.50 -1.11
CA VAL A 150 13.14 -6.30 -1.93
C VAL A 150 14.52 -5.74 -2.32
N ASP A 151 15.44 -5.64 -1.37
CA ASP A 151 16.81 -5.18 -1.59
C ASP A 151 17.55 -6.07 -2.60
N HIS A 152 17.48 -7.39 -2.41
CA HIS A 152 18.12 -8.36 -3.29
C HIS A 152 17.64 -8.21 -4.73
N TYR A 153 16.33 -8.23 -4.97
CA TYR A 153 15.79 -8.15 -6.33
C TYR A 153 15.91 -6.75 -6.94
N THR A 154 15.81 -5.68 -6.16
CA THR A 154 16.06 -4.32 -6.66
C THR A 154 17.50 -4.19 -7.15
N THR A 155 18.45 -4.74 -6.40
CA THR A 155 19.87 -4.76 -6.76
C THR A 155 20.13 -5.60 -8.01
N LEU A 156 19.63 -6.84 -8.04
CA LEU A 156 19.80 -7.71 -9.21
C LEU A 156 19.17 -7.14 -10.48
N ASN A 157 17.98 -6.54 -10.39
CA ASN A 157 17.33 -5.90 -11.53
C ASN A 157 18.15 -4.72 -12.05
N THR A 158 18.72 -3.91 -11.15
CA THR A 158 19.59 -2.79 -11.52
C THR A 158 20.86 -3.27 -12.24
N LEU A 159 21.47 -4.36 -11.74
CA LEU A 159 22.64 -4.98 -12.37
C LEU A 159 22.30 -5.57 -13.75
N SER A 160 21.21 -6.33 -13.83
CA SER A 160 20.74 -6.97 -15.07
C SER A 160 20.49 -5.94 -16.17
N GLU A 161 19.79 -4.85 -15.82
CA GLU A 161 19.53 -3.72 -16.73
C GLU A 161 20.83 -3.04 -17.16
N GLY A 162 21.70 -2.70 -16.20
CA GLY A 162 22.96 -2.00 -16.47
C GLY A 162 23.95 -2.84 -17.30
N MET A 163 23.89 -4.15 -17.19
CA MET A 163 24.70 -5.10 -17.95
C MET A 163 24.03 -5.60 -19.24
N GLN A 164 22.80 -5.17 -19.52
CA GLN A 164 22.02 -5.59 -20.69
C GLN A 164 21.90 -7.12 -20.80
N ILE A 165 21.66 -7.79 -19.67
CA ILE A 165 21.51 -9.24 -19.64
C ILE A 165 20.14 -9.61 -20.25
N GLU A 166 20.15 -10.37 -21.34
CA GLU A 166 18.93 -10.90 -21.96
C GLU A 166 18.45 -12.18 -21.25
N SER A 167 17.12 -12.36 -21.18
CA SER A 167 16.52 -13.58 -20.64
C SER A 167 16.70 -14.75 -21.60
N ASP A 168 17.37 -15.81 -21.16
CA ASP A 168 17.45 -17.11 -21.84
C ASP A 168 16.43 -18.13 -21.30
N ILE A 169 15.71 -17.76 -20.23
CA ILE A 169 14.69 -18.58 -19.57
C ILE A 169 13.49 -18.74 -20.52
N ARG A 170 13.15 -19.99 -20.84
CA ARG A 170 11.94 -20.34 -21.61
C ARG A 170 10.88 -20.95 -20.69
N PRO A 171 9.59 -20.64 -20.90
CA PRO A 171 8.52 -21.35 -20.21
C PRO A 171 8.63 -22.87 -20.46
N PRO A 172 8.32 -23.71 -19.48
CA PRO A 172 8.17 -25.15 -19.72
C PRO A 172 7.03 -25.40 -20.72
N ASP A 173 7.19 -26.45 -21.55
CA ASP A 173 6.18 -26.93 -22.50
C ASP A 173 4.84 -27.27 -21.82
#